data_AF-A0A2E7JB04-F1
#
_entry.id   AF-A0A2E7JB04-F1
#
_cell.length_a   1.000
_cell.length_b   1.000
_cell.length_c   1.000
_cell.angle_alpha   90.00
_cell.angle_beta   90.00
_cell.angle_gamma   90.00
#
_symmetry.space_group_name_H-M   'P 1'
#
loop_
_entity.id
_entity.type
_entity.pdbx_description
1 polymer ?
#
loop_
_entity_poly.entity_id
_entity_poly.type
_entity_poly.pdbx_seq_one_letter_code
_entity_poly.pdbx_strand_id
1 'polypeptide(L)'
;MSATQSAIFTGTVRHRRFHPVQHALSYSAFMVWLNLDEANDVLRRSALWGQSIFSLARFRREDYFALAGLPLSSTAENLKLHVCEAFRRETGLVPDQICMMTNLRYFGYLINPVTFYYAYDADGQHLGILSEITNTPWDEKFHYTLLSRQATANQARHTANTDHQRGITPEHTQQHADGHQRHRYRFNKVFHVSPFNPLDMTYIWSMPEVTDECLIHMQR
;
A
#
# COMPACT_ATOMS: atom_id res chain seq x y z
N MET A 1 15.44 -12.89 -3.08
CA MET A 1 14.50 -13.48 -2.12
C MET A 1 13.15 -13.68 -2.82
N SER A 2 12.22 -14.50 -2.32
CA SER A 2 10.86 -14.47 -2.90
C SER A 2 10.24 -13.13 -2.57
N ALA A 3 9.67 -12.41 -3.55
CA ALA A 3 9.12 -11.06 -3.36
C ALA A 3 8.02 -11.01 -2.27
N THR A 4 7.43 -12.16 -1.95
CA THR A 4 6.34 -12.30 -0.98
C THR A 4 6.79 -12.78 0.41
N GLN A 5 8.09 -12.87 0.70
CA GLN A 5 8.56 -13.18 2.06
C GLN A 5 8.60 -11.94 2.93
N SER A 6 8.14 -12.06 4.18
CA SER A 6 8.15 -10.94 5.13
C SER A 6 9.58 -10.48 5.46
N ALA A 7 9.77 -9.16 5.53
CA ALA A 7 11.06 -8.52 5.72
C ALA A 7 10.92 -7.17 6.44
N ILE A 8 12.06 -6.57 6.81
CA ILE A 8 12.13 -5.19 7.29
C ILE A 8 12.91 -4.39 6.26
N PHE A 9 12.27 -3.40 5.65
CA PHE A 9 12.93 -2.46 4.77
C PHE A 9 13.50 -1.32 5.60
N THR A 10 14.75 -0.97 5.36
CA THR A 10 15.39 0.21 5.96
C THR A 10 15.83 1.16 4.86
N GLY A 11 15.71 2.46 5.09
CA GLY A 11 16.02 3.44 4.05
C GLY A 11 15.87 4.87 4.54
N THR A 12 15.73 5.77 3.57
CA THR A 12 15.60 7.21 3.83
C THR A 12 14.31 7.73 3.24
N VAL A 13 13.52 8.43 4.05
CA VAL A 13 12.33 9.16 3.59
C VAL A 13 12.74 10.61 3.36
N ARG A 14 12.51 11.10 2.14
CA ARG A 14 12.76 12.51 1.77
C ARG A 14 11.46 13.22 1.40
N HIS A 15 11.10 14.22 2.18
CA HIS A 15 10.00 15.15 1.87
C HIS A 15 10.56 16.42 1.27
N ARG A 16 10.00 16.88 0.15
CA ARG A 16 10.37 18.16 -0.47
C ARG A 16 9.12 18.92 -0.89
N ARG A 17 8.94 20.13 -0.36
CA ARG A 17 7.90 21.08 -0.77
C ARG A 17 8.58 22.25 -1.47
N PHE A 18 8.11 22.60 -2.66
CA PHE A 18 8.71 23.66 -3.47
C PHE A 18 8.03 25.02 -3.33
N HIS A 19 6.74 25.04 -2.96
CA HIS A 19 5.95 26.26 -2.76
C HIS A 19 5.10 26.17 -1.48
N PRO A 20 4.85 27.30 -0.78
CA PRO A 20 5.33 28.66 -1.08
C PRO A 20 6.81 28.90 -0.75
N VAL A 21 7.38 28.13 0.19
CA VAL A 21 8.80 28.16 0.58
C VAL A 21 9.40 26.78 0.36
N GLN A 22 10.64 26.72 -0.12
CA GLN A 22 11.36 25.46 -0.29
C GLN A 22 11.72 24.87 1.07
N HIS A 23 11.13 23.72 1.39
CA HIS A 23 11.49 22.93 2.56
C HIS A 23 11.82 21.51 2.12
N ALA A 24 12.96 21.01 2.59
CA ALA A 24 13.36 19.63 2.43
C ALA A 24 13.65 19.03 3.80
N LEU A 25 13.06 17.88 4.09
CA LEU A 25 13.32 17.09 5.29
C LEU A 25 13.71 15.68 4.84
N SER A 26 14.80 15.16 5.40
CA SER A 26 15.28 13.81 5.12
C SER A 26 15.58 13.12 6.43
N TYR A 27 15.05 11.91 6.62
CA TYR A 27 15.30 11.12 7.83
C TYR A 27 15.35 9.63 7.50
N SER A 28 16.13 8.89 8.28
CA SER A 28 16.16 7.43 8.21
C SER A 28 14.85 6.87 8.75
N ALA A 29 14.29 5.90 8.04
CA ALA A 29 13.08 5.21 8.44
C ALA A 29 13.21 3.72 8.14
N PHE A 30 12.32 2.94 8.74
CA PHE A 30 12.11 1.56 8.36
C PHE A 30 10.62 1.34 8.11
N MET A 31 10.29 0.31 7.34
CA MET A 31 8.94 -0.19 7.13
C MET A 31 8.95 -1.71 7.22
N VAL A 32 7.88 -2.26 7.78
CA VAL A 32 7.65 -3.69 7.84
C VAL A 32 6.99 -4.11 6.54
N TRP A 33 7.60 -5.06 5.85
CA TRP A 33 7.00 -5.81 4.75
C TRP A 33 6.48 -7.13 5.31
N LEU A 34 5.16 -7.27 5.34
CA LEU A 34 4.51 -8.40 5.99
C LEU A 34 3.62 -9.10 4.98
N ASN A 35 3.91 -10.36 4.68
CA ASN A 35 2.97 -11.20 3.96
C ASN A 35 1.85 -11.62 4.92
N LEU A 36 0.62 -11.32 4.54
CA LEU A 36 -0.55 -11.56 5.39
C LEU A 36 -0.82 -13.05 5.65
N ASP A 37 -0.36 -13.94 4.77
CA ASP A 37 -0.54 -15.38 4.91
C ASP A 37 0.35 -15.99 6.00
N GLU A 38 1.55 -15.43 6.22
CA GLU A 38 2.49 -15.86 7.26
C GLU A 38 2.56 -14.88 8.45
N ALA A 39 1.72 -13.83 8.46
CA ALA A 39 1.80 -12.75 9.44
C ALA A 39 1.72 -13.25 10.88
N ASN A 40 0.83 -14.21 11.16
CA ASN A 40 0.69 -14.81 12.49
C ASN A 40 1.98 -15.54 12.92
N ASP A 41 2.62 -16.27 12.00
CA ASP A 41 3.84 -17.02 12.29
C ASP A 41 5.02 -16.07 12.50
N VAL A 42 5.16 -15.06 11.65
CA VAL A 42 6.20 -14.03 11.76
C VAL A 42 6.09 -13.28 13.09
N LEU A 43 4.88 -12.86 13.46
CA LEU A 43 4.64 -12.13 14.71
C LEU A 43 4.89 -13.00 15.95
N ARG A 44 4.71 -14.33 15.86
CA ARG A 44 4.99 -15.26 16.98
C ARG A 44 6.47 -15.55 17.19
N ARG A 45 7.35 -15.19 16.27
CA ARG A 45 8.81 -15.46 16.38
C ARG A 45 9.49 -14.68 17.51
N SER A 46 8.91 -13.58 17.97
CA SER A 46 9.49 -12.76 19.04
C SER A 46 8.40 -12.29 19.99
N ALA A 47 8.61 -12.41 21.30
CA ALA A 47 7.67 -11.88 22.29
C ALA A 47 7.56 -10.34 22.29
N LEU A 48 8.52 -9.65 21.65
CA LEU A 48 8.48 -8.20 21.46
C LEU A 48 7.60 -7.79 20.27
N TRP A 49 7.22 -8.76 19.42
CA TRP A 49 6.37 -8.58 18.26
C TRP A 49 5.08 -9.37 18.51
N GLY A 50 3.92 -8.83 18.14
CA GLY A 50 2.70 -9.58 18.38
C GLY A 50 1.44 -8.74 18.37
N GLN A 51 0.40 -9.30 18.98
CA GLN A 51 -0.91 -8.66 19.11
C GLN A 51 -1.19 -8.22 20.56
N SER A 52 -0.34 -8.62 21.51
CA SER A 52 -0.47 -8.24 22.92
C SER A 52 -0.20 -6.76 23.14
N ILE A 53 -0.90 -6.16 24.12
CA ILE A 53 -0.71 -4.78 24.55
C ILE A 53 0.71 -4.50 25.08
N PHE A 54 1.42 -5.54 25.51
CA PHE A 54 2.80 -5.46 26.02
C PHE A 54 3.87 -5.66 24.93
N SER A 55 3.46 -5.97 23.69
CA SER A 55 4.41 -6.10 22.57
C SER A 55 4.97 -4.73 22.20
N LEU A 56 6.28 -4.63 22.02
CA LEU A 56 6.93 -3.40 21.57
C LEU A 56 6.45 -3.01 20.17
N ALA A 57 6.37 -3.99 19.28
CA ALA A 57 5.82 -3.87 17.93
C ALA A 57 4.50 -4.64 17.85
N ARG A 58 3.38 -3.91 17.95
CA ARG A 58 2.04 -4.49 18.00
C ARG A 58 1.33 -4.37 16.65
N PHE A 59 1.03 -5.50 16.03
CA PHE A 59 0.08 -5.58 14.94
C PHE A 59 -1.34 -5.58 15.51
N ARG A 60 -2.14 -4.60 15.09
CA ARG A 60 -3.55 -4.52 15.44
C ARG A 60 -4.34 -4.38 14.15
N ARG A 61 -5.10 -5.41 13.82
CA ARG A 61 -5.86 -5.51 12.57
C ARG A 61 -6.80 -4.32 12.34
N GLU A 62 -7.43 -3.79 13.39
CA GLU A 62 -8.40 -2.69 13.28
C GLU A 62 -7.77 -1.35 12.89
N ASP A 63 -6.44 -1.23 12.94
CA ASP A 63 -5.75 -0.01 12.50
C ASP A 63 -5.73 0.14 10.98
N TYR A 64 -5.92 -0.97 10.27
CA TYR A 64 -5.68 -1.10 8.84
C TYR A 64 -6.99 -1.18 8.05
N PHE A 65 -6.84 -1.16 6.72
CA PHE A 65 -7.91 -1.17 5.75
C PHE A 65 -9.13 -2.04 6.10
N ALA A 66 -10.31 -1.44 6.00
CA ALA A 66 -11.58 -2.10 6.23
C ALA A 66 -12.58 -1.68 5.15
N LEU A 67 -12.88 -2.61 4.24
CA LEU A 67 -13.97 -2.42 3.29
C LEU A 67 -15.33 -2.41 3.98
N ALA A 68 -16.15 -1.40 3.68
CA ALA A 68 -17.50 -1.27 4.23
C ALA A 68 -18.41 -2.44 3.80
N GLY A 69 -19.20 -2.94 4.74
CA GLY A 69 -20.14 -4.04 4.53
C GLY A 69 -19.56 -5.44 4.73
N LEU A 70 -18.28 -5.57 5.10
CA LEU A 70 -17.69 -6.84 5.52
C LEU A 70 -17.50 -6.89 7.05
N PRO A 71 -17.69 -8.06 7.69
CA PRO A 71 -17.47 -8.21 9.11
C PRO A 71 -15.97 -8.07 9.45
N LEU A 72 -15.66 -7.24 10.44
CA LEU A 72 -14.31 -7.12 10.99
C LEU A 72 -14.03 -8.25 11.99
N SER A 73 -12.84 -8.83 11.88
CA SER A 73 -12.24 -9.75 12.84
C SER A 73 -10.80 -9.31 13.07
N SER A 74 -10.19 -9.69 14.19
CA SER A 74 -8.86 -9.25 14.60
C SER A 74 -7.69 -10.01 13.93
N THR A 75 -7.96 -10.82 12.90
CA THR A 75 -6.98 -11.68 12.23
C THR A 75 -6.33 -11.02 10.99
N ALA A 76 -5.10 -11.41 10.67
CA ALA A 76 -4.43 -10.99 9.43
C ALA A 76 -5.17 -11.50 8.18
N GLU A 77 -5.74 -12.71 8.24
CA GLU A 77 -6.60 -13.27 7.19
C GLU A 77 -7.80 -12.37 6.89
N ASN A 78 -8.41 -11.77 7.91
CA ASN A 78 -9.48 -10.80 7.71
C ASN A 78 -8.98 -9.54 6.98
N LEU A 79 -7.75 -9.08 7.22
CA LEU A 79 -7.16 -7.97 6.44
C LEU A 79 -7.02 -8.35 4.98
N LYS A 80 -6.45 -9.53 4.72
CA LYS A 80 -6.28 -10.07 3.36
C LYS A 80 -7.63 -10.13 2.64
N LEU A 81 -8.67 -10.66 3.28
CA LEU A 81 -10.01 -10.76 2.71
C LEU A 81 -10.56 -9.38 2.31
N HIS A 82 -10.46 -8.38 3.18
CA HIS A 82 -10.95 -7.03 2.88
C HIS A 82 -10.21 -6.40 1.69
N VAL A 83 -8.88 -6.57 1.63
CA VAL A 83 -8.06 -6.06 0.53
C VAL A 83 -8.38 -6.79 -0.78
N CYS A 84 -8.44 -8.12 -0.78
CA CYS A 84 -8.78 -8.92 -1.96
C CYS A 84 -10.17 -8.55 -2.50
N GLU A 85 -11.17 -8.38 -1.63
CA GLU A 85 -12.52 -8.02 -2.04
C GLU A 85 -12.59 -6.59 -2.60
N ALA A 86 -11.88 -5.63 -2.00
CA ALA A 86 -11.81 -4.28 -2.53
C ALA A 86 -11.14 -4.27 -3.91
N PHE A 87 -10.01 -4.98 -4.05
CA PHE A 87 -9.31 -5.12 -5.31
C PHE A 87 -10.20 -5.74 -6.38
N ARG A 88 -10.91 -6.82 -6.05
CA ARG A 88 -11.86 -7.48 -6.96
C ARG A 88 -13.00 -6.57 -7.39
N ARG A 89 -13.60 -5.80 -6.48
CA ARG A 89 -14.69 -4.86 -6.82
C ARG A 89 -14.23 -3.75 -7.75
N GLU A 90 -13.01 -3.25 -7.56
CA GLU A 90 -12.50 -2.09 -8.31
C GLU A 90 -11.83 -2.45 -9.63
N THR A 91 -11.32 -3.68 -9.74
CA THR A 91 -10.49 -4.13 -10.85
C THR A 91 -11.05 -5.37 -11.57
N GLY A 92 -11.90 -6.16 -10.93
CA GLY A 92 -12.33 -7.47 -11.44
C GLY A 92 -11.29 -8.58 -11.28
N LEU A 93 -10.08 -8.29 -10.78
CA LEU A 93 -9.02 -9.27 -10.56
C LEU A 93 -9.07 -9.79 -9.12
N VAL A 94 -8.75 -11.07 -8.92
CA VAL A 94 -8.75 -11.70 -7.59
C VAL A 94 -7.30 -12.00 -7.19
N PRO A 95 -6.72 -11.26 -6.23
CA PRO A 95 -5.40 -11.57 -5.71
C PRO A 95 -5.39 -12.86 -4.91
N ASP A 96 -4.33 -13.65 -5.07
CA ASP A 96 -4.07 -14.85 -4.26
C ASP A 96 -3.28 -14.50 -3.00
N GLN A 97 -2.28 -13.63 -3.09
CA GLN A 97 -1.44 -13.21 -1.97
C GLN A 97 -1.42 -11.70 -1.81
N ILE A 98 -1.35 -11.25 -0.55
CA ILE A 98 -1.25 -9.83 -0.21
C ILE A 98 -0.05 -9.61 0.71
N CYS A 99 0.88 -8.76 0.29
CA CYS A 99 1.96 -8.27 1.14
C CYS A 99 1.72 -6.80 1.49
N MET A 100 1.79 -6.47 2.77
CA MET A 100 1.62 -5.10 3.25
C MET A 100 2.95 -4.46 3.60
N MET A 101 3.17 -3.23 3.14
CA MET A 101 4.26 -2.37 3.59
C MET A 101 3.70 -1.28 4.51
N THR A 102 4.09 -1.31 5.78
CA THR A 102 3.51 -0.44 6.82
C THR A 102 4.47 -0.19 7.98
N ASN A 103 4.08 0.69 8.89
CA ASN A 103 4.50 0.63 10.29
C ASN A 103 3.46 -0.08 11.17
N LEU A 104 3.94 -0.74 12.23
CA LEU A 104 3.11 -1.29 13.31
C LEU A 104 2.97 -0.26 14.44
N ARG A 105 2.17 -0.58 15.48
CA ARG A 105 2.17 0.22 16.69
C ARG A 105 3.48 0.00 17.45
N TYR A 106 4.24 1.06 17.68
CA TYR A 106 5.44 1.01 18.53
C TYR A 106 5.16 1.72 19.85
N PHE A 107 5.39 1.02 20.96
CA PHE A 107 5.07 1.53 22.31
C PHE A 107 3.61 2.03 22.44
N GLY A 108 2.68 1.39 21.73
CA GLY A 108 1.25 1.73 21.72
C GLY A 108 0.83 2.81 20.70
N TYR A 109 1.78 3.57 20.14
CA TYR A 109 1.53 4.62 19.16
C TYR A 109 1.68 4.12 17.72
N LEU A 110 0.78 4.56 16.82
CA LEU A 110 0.88 4.32 15.39
C LEU A 110 1.10 5.65 14.68
N ILE A 111 2.26 5.82 14.05
CA ILE A 111 2.50 6.91 13.10
C ILE A 111 2.67 6.26 11.73
N ASN A 112 1.56 6.17 11.00
CA ASN A 112 1.51 5.48 9.72
C ASN A 112 0.69 6.29 8.70
N PRO A 113 1.31 7.25 7.99
CA PRO A 113 0.59 8.13 7.07
C PRO A 113 0.07 7.39 5.83
N VAL A 114 0.69 6.26 5.48
CA VAL A 114 0.31 5.45 4.33
C VAL A 114 0.65 3.98 4.55
N THR A 115 -0.27 3.10 4.17
CA THR A 115 -0.06 1.65 4.06
C THR A 115 -0.18 1.24 2.61
N PHE A 116 0.74 0.40 2.12
CA PHE A 116 0.66 -0.16 0.77
C PHE A 116 0.37 -1.66 0.84
N TYR A 117 -0.65 -2.12 0.13
CA TYR A 117 -1.00 -3.52 -0.01
C TYR A 117 -0.69 -3.97 -1.44
N TYR A 118 0.38 -4.74 -1.60
CA TYR A 118 0.79 -5.32 -2.87
C TYR A 118 0.04 -6.62 -3.10
N ALA A 119 -0.68 -6.67 -4.21
CA ALA A 119 -1.48 -7.80 -4.63
C ALA A 119 -0.71 -8.65 -5.65
N TYR A 120 -0.67 -9.96 -5.41
CA TYR A 120 -0.05 -10.94 -6.29
C TYR A 120 -1.07 -12.02 -6.67
N ASP A 121 -0.95 -12.57 -7.88
CA ASP A 121 -1.70 -13.75 -8.29
C ASP A 121 -1.05 -15.05 -7.81
N ALA A 122 -1.67 -16.19 -8.14
CA ALA A 122 -1.19 -17.51 -7.76
C ALA A 122 0.15 -17.88 -8.42
N ASP A 123 0.50 -17.24 -9.54
CA ASP A 123 1.76 -17.43 -10.24
C ASP A 123 2.86 -16.47 -9.70
N GLY A 124 2.54 -15.68 -8.67
CA GLY A 124 3.43 -14.70 -8.06
C GLY A 124 3.62 -13.41 -8.87
N GLN A 125 2.80 -13.17 -9.89
CA GLN A 125 2.85 -11.93 -10.66
C GLN A 125 2.16 -10.78 -9.92
N HIS A 126 2.78 -9.61 -9.94
CA HIS A 126 2.25 -8.42 -9.30
C HIS A 126 1.04 -7.87 -10.08
N LEU A 127 -0.13 -7.88 -9.44
CA LEU A 127 -1.38 -7.37 -10.01
C LEU A 127 -1.54 -5.86 -9.81
N GLY A 128 -1.00 -5.33 -8.72
CA GLY A 128 -1.14 -3.92 -8.37
C GLY A 128 -1.06 -3.66 -6.88
N ILE A 129 -1.34 -2.42 -6.51
CA ILE A 129 -1.18 -1.92 -5.15
C ILE A 129 -2.46 -1.21 -4.72
N LEU A 130 -3.07 -1.65 -3.62
CA LEU A 130 -4.08 -0.86 -2.90
C LEU A 130 -3.33 -0.02 -1.86
N SER A 131 -3.43 1.30 -1.96
CA SER A 131 -2.73 2.22 -1.05
C SER A 131 -3.75 2.90 -0.16
N GLU A 132 -3.63 2.72 1.15
CA GLU A 132 -4.46 3.40 2.16
C GLU A 132 -3.70 4.59 2.73
N ILE A 133 -4.27 5.78 2.66
CA ILE A 133 -3.76 6.99 3.27
C ILE A 133 -4.62 7.29 4.50
N THR A 134 -3.97 7.49 5.64
CA THR A 134 -4.63 7.93 6.88
C THR A 134 -4.32 9.40 7.12
N ASN A 135 -5.37 10.23 7.19
CA ASN A 135 -5.25 11.65 7.47
C ASN A 135 -5.22 11.89 8.98
N THR A 136 -4.03 12.05 9.56
CA THR A 136 -3.89 12.45 10.97
C THR A 136 -3.92 13.98 11.09
N PRO A 137 -4.67 14.58 12.05
CA PRO A 137 -5.34 13.96 13.19
C PRO A 137 -6.84 13.61 12.99
N TRP A 138 -7.41 13.81 11.80
CA TRP A 138 -8.86 13.67 11.56
C TRP A 138 -9.35 12.22 11.39
N ASP A 139 -8.45 11.24 11.37
CA ASP A 139 -8.70 9.79 11.24
C ASP A 139 -9.51 9.38 10.01
N GLU A 140 -9.58 10.24 9.00
CA GLU A 140 -10.18 9.93 7.72
C GLU A 140 -9.23 9.02 6.93
N LYS A 141 -9.77 7.91 6.41
CA LYS A 141 -9.03 6.94 5.61
C LYS A 141 -9.53 6.94 4.18
N PHE A 142 -8.60 6.99 3.24
CA PHE A 142 -8.88 6.96 1.82
C PHE A 142 -7.98 5.94 1.16
N HIS A 143 -8.45 5.28 0.11
CA HIS A 143 -7.64 4.34 -0.64
C HIS A 143 -7.64 4.59 -2.14
N TYR A 144 -6.54 4.21 -2.78
CA TYR A 144 -6.41 4.17 -4.24
C TYR A 144 -5.93 2.78 -4.65
N THR A 145 -6.54 2.21 -5.68
CA THR A 145 -6.08 0.96 -6.29
C THR A 145 -5.34 1.25 -7.58
N LEU A 146 -4.06 0.90 -7.61
CA LEU A 146 -3.12 1.14 -8.72
C LEU A 146 -2.80 -0.19 -9.39
N LEU A 147 -3.04 -0.31 -10.69
CA LEU A 147 -2.85 -1.56 -11.43
C LEU A 147 -1.45 -1.68 -12.02
N SER A 148 -0.88 -2.88 -12.01
CA SER A 148 0.32 -3.16 -12.79
C SER A 148 0.01 -3.15 -14.29
N ARG A 149 1.04 -2.96 -15.14
CA ARG A 149 0.86 -2.96 -16.60
C ARG A 149 0.31 -4.31 -17.10
N GLN A 150 0.79 -5.41 -16.53
CA GLN A 150 0.32 -6.75 -16.91
C GLN A 150 -1.15 -6.95 -16.52
N ALA A 151 -1.54 -6.51 -15.31
CA ALA A 151 -2.92 -6.54 -14.86
C ALA A 151 -3.86 -5.72 -15.75
N THR A 152 -3.43 -4.54 -16.23
CA THR A 152 -4.24 -3.74 -17.17
C THR A 152 -4.46 -4.45 -18.52
N ALA A 153 -3.46 -5.17 -19.03
CA ALA A 153 -3.60 -5.94 -20.25
C ALA A 153 -4.55 -7.13 -20.06
N ASN A 154 -4.52 -7.77 -18.89
CA ASN A 154 -5.40 -8.89 -18.56
C ASN A 154 -6.85 -8.43 -18.32
N GLN A 155 -7.07 -7.25 -17.72
CA GLN A 155 -8.38 -6.61 -17.61
C GLN A 155 -8.99 -6.28 -18.96
N ALA A 156 -8.22 -5.63 -19.85
CA ALA A 156 -8.72 -5.23 -21.18
C ALA A 156 -9.19 -6.43 -22.03
N ARG A 157 -8.64 -7.63 -21.76
CA ARG A 157 -9.06 -8.89 -22.39
C ARG A 157 -10.35 -9.47 -21.80
N HIS A 158 -10.73 -9.09 -20.57
CA HIS A 158 -11.88 -9.63 -19.85
C HIS A 158 -13.05 -8.65 -19.70
N THR A 159 -12.90 -7.37 -20.05
CA THR A 159 -13.97 -6.37 -19.92
C THR A 159 -14.60 -5.96 -21.25
N ALA A 160 -15.69 -6.64 -21.60
CA ALA A 160 -16.86 -5.96 -22.13
C ALA A 160 -17.79 -5.65 -20.94
N ASN A 161 -18.07 -4.37 -20.71
CA ASN A 161 -19.21 -3.90 -19.91
C ASN A 161 -19.09 -3.94 -18.37
N THR A 162 -18.53 -2.89 -17.74
CA THR A 162 -18.97 -2.43 -16.40
C THR A 162 -18.43 -1.03 -16.05
N ASP A 163 -19.35 -0.11 -15.74
CA ASP A 163 -19.17 1.34 -15.56
C ASP A 163 -18.64 1.74 -14.15
N HIS A 164 -18.00 0.80 -13.43
CA HIS A 164 -17.63 0.96 -12.01
C HIS A 164 -16.17 0.60 -11.70
N GLN A 165 -15.30 0.53 -12.71
CA GLN A 165 -13.88 0.28 -12.47
C GLN A 165 -13.17 1.54 -11.95
N ARG A 166 -12.71 1.48 -10.69
CA ARG A 166 -11.95 2.55 -10.02
C ARG A 166 -10.43 2.33 -10.07
N GLY A 167 -9.96 1.22 -10.63
CA GLY A 167 -8.54 0.92 -10.76
C GLY A 167 -7.81 1.92 -11.64
N ILE A 168 -6.75 2.53 -11.12
CA ILE A 168 -5.93 3.52 -11.84
C ILE A 168 -4.83 2.79 -12.61
N THR A 169 -4.78 3.02 -13.91
CA THR A 169 -3.79 2.43 -14.81
C THR A 169 -2.51 3.28 -14.87
N PRO A 170 -1.34 2.67 -15.12
CA PRO A 170 -0.08 3.42 -15.21
C PRO A 170 0.00 4.18 -16.54
N GLU A 171 0.41 5.45 -16.48
CA GLU A 171 0.66 6.28 -17.66
C GLU A 171 1.94 5.85 -18.38
N HIS A 172 2.97 5.50 -17.61
CA HIS A 172 4.28 5.11 -18.14
C HIS A 172 4.88 3.99 -17.29
N THR A 173 5.55 3.05 -17.96
CA THR A 173 6.38 2.01 -17.32
C THR A 173 7.82 2.28 -17.72
N GLN A 174 8.68 2.58 -16.75
CA GLN A 174 10.12 2.63 -16.99
C GLN A 174 10.71 1.29 -16.57
N GLN A 175 11.40 0.64 -17.49
CA GLN A 175 12.29 -0.47 -17.18
C GLN A 175 13.66 0.11 -16.83
N HIS A 176 14.16 -0.18 -15.65
CA HIS A 176 15.53 0.15 -15.28
C HIS A 176 16.50 -0.93 -15.79
N ALA A 177 17.78 -0.57 -15.92
CA ALA A 177 18.83 -1.46 -16.43
C ALA A 177 19.09 -2.69 -15.53
N ASP A 178 18.58 -2.68 -14.31
CA ASP A 178 18.59 -3.79 -13.34
C ASP A 178 17.47 -4.84 -13.59
N GLY A 179 16.56 -4.58 -14.54
CA GLY A 179 15.42 -5.44 -14.85
C GLY A 179 14.14 -5.12 -14.08
N HIS A 180 14.14 -4.13 -13.17
CA HIS A 180 12.98 -3.76 -12.39
C HIS A 180 12.05 -2.80 -13.13
N GLN A 181 10.74 -3.03 -13.01
CA GLN A 181 9.72 -2.16 -13.57
C GLN A 181 9.24 -1.12 -12.56
N ARG A 182 9.17 0.13 -13.02
CA ARG A 182 8.59 1.23 -12.26
C ARG A 182 7.35 1.76 -12.96
N HIS A 183 6.24 1.78 -12.25
CA HIS A 183 4.97 2.25 -12.74
C HIS A 183 4.74 3.69 -12.30
N ARG A 184 4.46 4.59 -13.23
CA ARG A 184 4.08 5.97 -12.97
C ARG A 184 2.57 6.13 -13.15
N TYR A 185 1.90 6.63 -12.11
CA TYR A 185 0.47 6.90 -12.09
C TYR A 185 0.23 8.41 -11.98
N ARG A 186 -0.76 8.91 -12.70
CA ARG A 186 -1.24 10.29 -12.59
C ARG A 186 -2.75 10.27 -12.37
N PHE A 187 -3.21 10.84 -11.25
CA PHE A 187 -4.63 10.86 -10.91
C PHE A 187 -4.98 12.06 -10.02
N ASN A 188 -6.25 12.46 -10.03
CA ASN A 188 -6.72 13.59 -9.22
C ASN A 188 -6.88 13.19 -7.76
N LYS A 189 -6.44 14.07 -6.87
CA LYS A 189 -6.66 13.95 -5.44
C LYS A 189 -8.15 14.14 -5.12
N VAL A 190 -8.74 13.20 -4.38
CA VAL A 190 -10.18 13.23 -4.06
C VAL A 190 -10.50 13.54 -2.60
N PHE A 191 -9.49 13.85 -1.77
CA PHE A 191 -9.70 14.08 -0.33
C PHE A 191 -8.73 15.09 0.26
N HIS A 192 -9.09 15.76 1.35
CA HIS A 192 -8.17 16.63 2.07
C HIS A 192 -7.24 15.81 2.97
N VAL A 193 -5.93 16.02 2.83
CA VAL A 193 -4.91 15.60 3.83
C VAL A 193 -4.58 16.73 4.82
N SER A 194 -5.18 17.90 4.61
CA SER A 194 -5.05 19.11 5.43
C SER A 194 -5.98 20.18 4.85
N PRO A 195 -6.59 21.04 5.69
CA PRO A 195 -7.34 22.22 5.23
C PRO A 195 -6.52 23.17 4.36
N PHE A 196 -5.20 23.17 4.54
CA PHE A 196 -4.25 24.02 3.81
C PHE A 196 -3.65 23.33 2.57
N ASN A 197 -4.09 22.12 2.25
CA ASN A 197 -3.65 21.39 1.05
C ASN A 197 -4.82 21.34 0.04
N PRO A 198 -4.74 22.08 -1.08
CA PRO A 198 -5.86 22.23 -2.01
C PRO A 198 -6.33 20.89 -2.55
N LEU A 199 -7.65 20.74 -2.75
CA LEU A 199 -8.24 19.54 -3.35
C LEU A 199 -7.89 19.40 -4.82
N ASP A 200 -7.81 20.53 -5.54
CA ASP A 200 -7.44 20.59 -6.95
C ASP A 200 -5.93 20.37 -7.13
N MET A 201 -5.52 19.11 -6.98
CA MET A 201 -4.14 18.67 -7.17
C MET A 201 -4.12 17.33 -7.87
N THR A 202 -3.14 17.17 -8.77
CA THR A 202 -2.87 15.89 -9.43
C THR A 202 -1.72 15.19 -8.72
N TYR A 203 -1.96 13.99 -8.22
CA TYR A 203 -0.90 13.14 -7.69
C TYR A 203 -0.12 12.48 -8.81
N ILE A 204 1.21 12.50 -8.69
CA ILE A 204 2.12 11.71 -9.51
C ILE A 204 2.81 10.72 -8.60
N TRP A 205 2.44 9.45 -8.72
CA TRP A 205 3.01 8.38 -7.90
C TRP A 205 3.88 7.51 -8.78
N SER A 206 5.01 7.09 -8.24
CA SER A 206 5.91 6.18 -8.89
C SER A 206 6.27 5.05 -7.96
N MET A 207 5.75 3.87 -8.28
CA MET A 207 5.83 2.67 -7.47
C MET A 207 6.64 1.60 -8.21
N PRO A 208 7.69 1.05 -7.59
CA PRO A 208 8.42 -0.08 -8.14
C PRO A 208 7.67 -1.39 -7.91
N GLU A 209 7.95 -2.41 -8.71
CA GLU A 209 7.78 -3.79 -8.25
C GLU A 209 8.74 -4.02 -7.08
N VAL A 210 8.25 -4.60 -5.98
CA VAL A 210 9.06 -4.77 -4.76
C VAL A 210 10.07 -5.88 -4.98
N THR A 211 11.35 -5.54 -4.85
CA THR A 211 12.49 -6.46 -4.85
C THR A 211 13.33 -6.21 -3.59
N ASP A 212 14.65 -6.44 -3.64
CA ASP A 212 15.54 -6.16 -2.51
C ASP A 212 15.68 -4.64 -2.25
N GLU A 213 15.29 -3.79 -3.22
CA GLU A 213 15.21 -2.33 -3.08
C GLU A 213 13.80 -1.81 -3.40
N CYS A 214 13.29 -0.86 -2.60
CA CYS A 214 11.99 -0.23 -2.83
C CYS A 214 12.09 1.31 -2.70
N LEU A 215 11.89 2.02 -3.82
CA LEU A 215 11.82 3.48 -3.87
C LEU A 215 10.41 3.96 -4.24
N ILE A 216 9.63 4.33 -3.23
CA ILE A 216 8.35 5.01 -3.43
C ILE A 216 8.58 6.51 -3.60
N HIS A 217 8.10 7.06 -4.72
CA HIS A 217 8.11 8.50 -4.95
C HIS A 217 6.70 9.04 -5.16
N MET A 218 6.32 10.02 -4.35
CA MET A 218 5.04 10.71 -4.46
C MET A 218 5.30 12.20 -4.63
N GLN A 219 4.80 12.75 -5.73
CA GLN A 219 4.83 14.18 -6.01
C GLN A 219 3.39 14.71 -6.10
N ARG A 220 3.23 15.97 -5.69
CA ARG A 220 2.01 16.77 -5.79
C ARG A 220 2.23 17.92 -6.74
#